data_AF-A0A938MWV4-F1
#
_entry.id   AF-A0A938MWV4-F1
#
_cell.length_a   1.000
_cell.length_b   1.000
_cell.length_c   1.000
_cell.angle_alpha   90.00
_cell.angle_beta   90.00
_cell.angle_gamma   90.00
#
_symmetry.space_group_name_H-M   'P 1'
#
loop_
_entity.id
_entity.type
_entity.pdbx_description
1 polymer ?
#
loop_
_entity_poly.entity_id
_entity_poly.type
_entity_poly.pdbx_seq_one_letter_code
_entity_poly.pdbx_strand_id
1 'polypeptide(L)'
;MEKLQAVLLNVWREACRHIEISESTEAITSLLLKHLPVDQLLVRRIDRPRSCLETVAGGIPDGEWRDRETRTGCSASHLRGLLAWHRRGEVGQGPLTGEKPEAWRVAVPDGVGGEAMVSPIGDLAGLAGVVIFLAARARTFTPRHGELA
;
A
#
# COMPACT_ATOMS: atom_id res chain seq x y z
N MET A 1 20.87 -11.22 -3.36
CA MET A 1 20.32 -9.96 -3.90
C MET A 1 19.66 -10.15 -5.28
N GLU A 2 20.14 -11.08 -6.12
CA GLU A 2 19.62 -11.30 -7.48
C GLU A 2 18.09 -11.52 -7.59
N LYS A 3 17.48 -12.27 -6.65
CA LYS A 3 16.03 -12.50 -6.66
C LYS A 3 15.21 -11.20 -6.48
N LEU A 4 15.69 -10.25 -5.67
CA LEU A 4 14.96 -8.99 -5.41
C LEU A 4 15.07 -8.05 -6.62
N GLN A 5 16.25 -7.98 -7.24
CA GLN A 5 16.48 -7.21 -8.46
C GLN A 5 15.63 -7.72 -9.63
N ALA A 6 15.51 -9.04 -9.79
CA ALA A 6 14.62 -9.63 -10.79
C ALA A 6 13.15 -9.28 -10.55
N VAL A 7 12.71 -9.21 -9.28
CA VAL A 7 11.36 -8.74 -8.93
C VAL A 7 11.18 -7.26 -9.30
N LEU A 8 12.10 -6.39 -8.90
CA LEU A 8 12.03 -4.95 -9.21
C LEU A 8 11.99 -4.68 -10.71
N LEU A 9 12.79 -5.40 -11.51
CA LEU A 9 12.76 -5.29 -12.97
C LEU A 9 11.42 -5.72 -13.57
N ASN A 10 10.82 -6.79 -13.06
CA ASN A 10 9.52 -7.25 -13.52
C ASN A 10 8.40 -6.27 -13.13
N VAL A 11 8.44 -5.72 -11.91
CA VAL A 11 7.51 -4.68 -11.44
C VAL A 11 7.64 -3.43 -12.30
N TRP A 12 8.86 -2.95 -12.55
CA TRP A 12 9.10 -1.78 -13.40
C TRP A 12 8.57 -1.97 -14.82
N ARG A 13 8.84 -3.14 -15.42
CA ARG A 13 8.32 -3.48 -16.75
C ARG A 13 6.80 -3.49 -16.78
N GLU A 14 6.16 -4.00 -15.73
CA GLU A 14 4.70 -4.04 -15.64
C GLU A 14 4.09 -2.64 -15.48
N ALA A 15 4.66 -1.83 -14.59
CA ALA A 15 4.24 -0.43 -14.39
C ALA A 15 4.41 0.44 -15.64
N CYS A 16 5.34 0.09 -16.54
CA CYS A 16 5.54 0.79 -17.81
C CYS A 16 4.67 0.25 -18.95
N ARG A 17 4.07 -0.94 -18.81
CA ARG A 17 3.30 -1.61 -19.86
C ARG A 17 1.83 -1.19 -19.86
N HIS A 18 1.28 -0.95 -18.67
CA HIS A 18 -0.12 -0.57 -18.50
C HIS A 18 -0.22 0.90 -18.14
N ILE A 19 -1.14 1.60 -18.78
CA ILE A 19 -1.44 3.00 -18.46
C ILE A 19 -2.47 3.12 -17.32
N GLU A 20 -3.20 2.04 -17.04
CA GLU A 20 -4.20 1.97 -15.98
C GLU A 20 -3.61 1.42 -14.67
N ILE A 21 -3.74 2.20 -13.60
CA ILE A 21 -3.19 1.90 -12.28
C ILE A 21 -3.78 0.62 -11.68
N SER A 22 -5.05 0.34 -11.95
CA SER A 22 -5.74 -0.86 -11.47
C SER A 22 -5.15 -2.14 -12.06
N GLU A 23 -5.02 -2.19 -13.39
CA GLU A 23 -4.44 -3.35 -14.10
C GLU A 23 -2.98 -3.58 -13.71
N SER A 24 -2.20 -2.48 -13.61
CA SER A 24 -0.82 -2.53 -13.14
C SER A 24 -0.71 -3.12 -11.74
N THR A 25 -1.56 -2.66 -10.81
CA THR A 25 -1.51 -3.08 -9.40
C THR A 25 -1.88 -4.55 -9.26
N GLU A 26 -2.88 -5.02 -9.99
CA GLU A 26 -3.29 -6.43 -10.00
C GLU A 26 -2.14 -7.33 -10.48
N ALA A 27 -1.54 -7.00 -11.62
CA ALA A 27 -0.45 -7.78 -12.18
C ALA A 27 0.83 -7.74 -11.32
N ILE A 28 1.17 -6.58 -10.75
CA ILE A 28 2.26 -6.43 -9.79
C ILE A 28 2.00 -7.32 -8.57
N THR A 29 0.77 -7.36 -8.06
CA THR A 29 0.42 -8.24 -6.93
C THR A 29 0.68 -9.71 -7.25
N SER A 30 0.26 -10.19 -8.43
CA SER A 30 0.54 -11.55 -8.90
C SER A 30 2.03 -11.87 -9.01
N LEU A 31 2.86 -10.89 -9.35
CA LEU A 31 4.32 -11.04 -9.37
C LEU A 31 4.89 -11.11 -7.96
N LEU A 32 4.46 -10.22 -7.07
CA LEU A 32 4.96 -10.12 -5.69
C LEU A 32 4.60 -11.34 -4.84
N LEU A 33 3.42 -11.95 -5.06
CA LEU A 33 2.96 -13.15 -4.34
C LEU A 33 3.96 -14.32 -4.40
N LYS A 34 4.76 -14.40 -5.47
CA LYS A 34 5.75 -15.47 -5.66
C LYS A 34 7.00 -15.29 -4.80
N HIS A 35 7.17 -14.10 -4.22
CA HIS A 35 8.43 -13.68 -3.59
C HIS A 35 8.24 -13.05 -2.21
N LEU A 36 7.03 -12.59 -1.89
CA LEU A 36 6.69 -11.93 -0.64
C LEU A 36 5.50 -12.60 0.05
N PRO A 37 5.41 -12.47 1.39
CA PRO A 37 4.24 -12.91 2.17
C PRO A 37 3.04 -11.97 1.98
N VAL A 38 2.89 -11.35 0.82
CA VAL A 38 1.75 -10.49 0.50
C VAL A 38 0.54 -11.36 0.15
N ASP A 39 -0.64 -10.89 0.48
CA ASP A 39 -1.94 -11.41 0.06
C ASP A 39 -2.71 -10.36 -0.70
N GLN A 40 -2.54 -9.08 -0.36
CA GLN A 40 -3.25 -7.98 -1.02
C GLN A 40 -2.31 -6.79 -1.13
N LEU A 41 -2.44 -6.05 -2.23
CA LEU A 41 -1.77 -4.78 -2.44
C LEU A 41 -2.82 -3.71 -2.65
N LEU A 42 -2.71 -2.59 -1.95
CA LEU A 42 -3.60 -1.44 -2.14
C LEU A 42 -2.77 -0.21 -2.49
N VAL A 43 -3.26 0.55 -3.46
CA VAL A 43 -2.74 1.89 -3.75
C VAL A 43 -3.82 2.90 -3.37
N ARG A 44 -3.47 3.80 -2.46
CA ARG A 44 -4.39 4.83 -1.95
C ARG A 44 -3.87 6.22 -2.27
N ARG A 45 -4.72 7.05 -2.84
CA ARG A 45 -4.46 8.47 -3.11
C ARG A 45 -4.88 9.32 -1.91
N ILE A 46 -4.06 10.29 -1.54
CA ILE A 46 -4.41 11.31 -0.54
C ILE A 46 -5.12 12.47 -1.25
N ASP A 47 -6.43 12.59 -1.09
CA ASP A 47 -7.22 13.71 -1.60
C ASP A 47 -7.32 14.80 -0.50
N ARG A 48 -6.39 15.76 -0.56
CA ARG A 48 -6.32 16.86 0.42
C ARG A 48 -7.55 17.78 0.35
N PRO A 49 -8.02 18.22 -0.83
CA PRO A 49 -9.23 19.03 -0.93
C PRO A 49 -10.45 18.39 -0.26
N ARG A 50 -10.62 17.07 -0.41
CA ARG A 50 -11.74 16.33 0.20
C ARG A 50 -11.44 15.76 1.59
N SER A 51 -10.23 15.97 2.10
CA SER A 51 -9.76 15.43 3.39
C SER A 51 -10.05 13.93 3.54
N CYS A 52 -9.68 13.15 2.53
CA CYS A 52 -9.91 11.71 2.52
C CYS A 52 -8.78 10.94 1.81
N LEU A 53 -8.72 9.63 2.05
CA LEU A 53 -7.92 8.71 1.25
C LEU A 53 -8.84 7.88 0.38
N GLU A 54 -8.53 7.81 -0.90
CA GLU A 54 -9.27 7.03 -1.87
C GLU A 54 -8.43 5.84 -2.33
N THR A 55 -8.98 4.64 -2.27
CA THR A 55 -8.34 3.45 -2.85
C THR A 55 -8.52 3.52 -4.36
N VAL A 56 -7.43 3.76 -5.08
CA VAL A 56 -7.43 3.97 -6.54
C VAL A 56 -7.06 2.70 -7.30
N ALA A 57 -6.43 1.74 -6.63
CA ALA A 57 -6.18 0.41 -7.17
C ALA A 57 -6.02 -0.61 -6.04
N GLY A 58 -6.31 -1.87 -6.34
CA GLY A 58 -6.09 -2.98 -5.44
C GLY A 58 -5.84 -4.27 -6.22
N GLY A 59 -4.96 -5.12 -5.72
CA GLY A 59 -4.74 -6.47 -6.23
C GLY A 59 -4.99 -7.50 -5.14
N ILE A 60 -5.79 -8.51 -5.46
CA ILE A 60 -6.03 -9.71 -4.64
C ILE A 60 -5.77 -10.92 -5.55
N PRO A 61 -5.05 -11.97 -5.11
CA PRO A 61 -4.97 -13.23 -5.85
C PRO A 61 -6.35 -13.85 -6.04
N ASP A 62 -6.64 -14.26 -7.28
CA ASP A 62 -7.82 -15.02 -7.68
C ASP A 62 -9.17 -14.37 -7.36
N GLY A 63 -9.22 -13.04 -7.21
CA GLY A 63 -10.46 -12.30 -6.98
C GLY A 63 -10.36 -10.84 -7.40
N GLU A 64 -11.49 -10.27 -7.79
CA GLU A 64 -11.56 -8.84 -8.08
C GLU A 64 -11.71 -8.03 -6.79
N TRP A 65 -10.95 -6.93 -6.67
CA TRP A 65 -11.21 -5.92 -5.65
C TRP A 65 -12.52 -5.18 -5.99
N ARG A 66 -13.65 -5.78 -5.61
CA ARG A 66 -14.98 -5.17 -5.72
C ARG A 66 -15.54 -4.88 -4.33
N ASP A 67 -16.07 -3.68 -4.15
CA ASP A 67 -16.92 -3.23 -3.02
C ASP A 67 -16.31 -3.08 -1.61
N ARG A 68 -14.98 -3.02 -1.45
CA ARG A 68 -14.40 -2.57 -0.17
C ARG A 68 -14.23 -1.05 -0.14
N GLU A 69 -14.70 -0.46 0.95
CA GLU A 69 -14.76 0.98 1.24
C GLU A 69 -13.67 1.78 0.50
N THR A 70 -14.09 2.41 -0.60
CA THR A 70 -13.20 3.06 -1.56
C THR A 70 -12.64 4.36 -1.03
N ARG A 71 -13.14 4.86 0.12
CA ARG A 71 -12.78 6.16 0.68
C ARG A 71 -12.81 6.16 2.21
N THR A 72 -11.72 6.57 2.83
CA THR A 72 -11.63 6.80 4.28
C THR A 72 -11.57 8.30 4.54
N GLY A 73 -12.57 8.84 5.25
CA GLY A 73 -12.57 10.24 5.67
C GLY A 73 -11.49 10.51 6.72
N CYS A 74 -10.90 11.70 6.70
CA CYS A 74 -9.84 12.11 7.62
C CYS A 74 -10.23 13.39 8.33
N SER A 75 -10.00 13.43 9.64
CA SER A 75 -9.94 14.72 10.32
C SER A 75 -8.68 15.48 9.84
N ALA A 76 -8.68 16.81 10.02
CA ALA A 76 -7.53 17.63 9.69
C ALA A 76 -6.28 17.21 10.50
N SER A 77 -6.43 16.71 11.73
CA SER A 77 -5.29 16.20 12.53
C SER A 77 -4.69 14.95 11.91
N HIS A 78 -5.52 13.95 11.58
CA HIS A 78 -5.04 12.72 10.97
C HIS A 78 -4.39 12.97 9.61
N LEU A 79 -4.95 13.86 8.79
CA LEU A 79 -4.35 14.22 7.50
C LEU A 79 -2.97 14.88 7.68
N ARG A 80 -2.82 15.78 8.67
CA ARG A 80 -1.50 16.37 8.99
C ARG A 80 -0.50 15.31 9.46
N GLY A 81 -0.92 14.39 10.33
CA GLY A 81 -0.08 13.29 10.80
C GLY A 81 0.40 12.40 9.65
N LEU A 82 -0.51 12.03 8.75
CA LEU A 82 -0.19 11.24 7.55
C LEU A 82 0.79 11.98 6.63
N LEU A 83 0.56 13.26 6.33
CA LEU A 83 1.46 14.05 5.48
C LEU A 83 2.83 14.25 6.12
N ALA A 84 2.89 14.40 7.44
CA ALA A 84 4.15 14.49 8.17
C ALA A 84 4.94 13.17 8.10
N TRP A 85 4.26 12.01 8.21
CA TRP A 85 4.88 10.71 7.99
C TRP A 85 5.33 10.52 6.54
N HIS A 86 4.48 10.86 5.57
CA HIS A 86 4.82 10.77 4.14
C HIS A 86 6.05 11.62 3.77
N ARG A 87 6.25 12.79 4.40
CA ARG A 87 7.46 13.61 4.21
C ARG A 87 8.75 12.90 4.60
N ARG A 88 8.69 12.00 5.58
CA ARG A 88 9.87 11.31 6.07
C ARG A 88 10.29 10.14 5.17
N GLY A 89 9.42 9.70 4.26
CA GLY A 89 9.70 8.58 3.36
C GLY A 89 9.88 7.26 4.10
N GLU A 90 9.34 7.15 5.32
CA GLU A 90 9.53 5.99 6.19
C GLU A 90 8.56 4.87 5.81
N VAL A 91 9.09 3.66 5.61
CA VAL A 91 8.27 2.45 5.53
C VAL A 91 7.86 2.04 6.93
N GLY A 92 6.56 1.91 7.15
CA GLY A 92 5.98 1.37 8.37
C GLY A 92 5.68 -0.13 8.21
N GLN A 93 6.00 -0.96 9.21
CA GLN A 93 5.67 -2.39 9.20
C GLN A 93 5.20 -2.86 10.58
N GLY A 94 4.11 -3.63 10.64
CA GLY A 94 3.64 -4.18 11.89
C GLY A 94 2.24 -4.79 11.85
N PRO A 95 1.84 -5.47 12.95
CA PRO A 95 0.55 -6.11 13.04
C PRO A 95 -0.59 -5.10 13.01
N LEU A 96 -1.70 -5.45 12.37
CA LEU A 96 -2.94 -4.68 12.37
C LEU A 96 -3.82 -4.98 13.59
N THR A 97 -3.36 -5.87 14.48
CA THR A 97 -3.98 -6.16 15.78
C THR A 97 -3.42 -5.22 16.84
N GLY A 98 -4.27 -4.40 17.46
CA GLY A 98 -3.88 -3.46 18.51
C GLY A 98 -3.91 -2.00 18.07
N GLU A 99 -3.18 -1.14 18.79
CA GLU A 99 -3.11 0.29 18.50
C GLU A 99 -2.23 0.53 17.27
N LYS A 100 -2.85 1.02 16.19
CA LYS A 100 -2.15 1.39 14.96
C LYS A 100 -1.49 2.76 15.13
N PRO A 101 -0.29 2.99 14.57
CA PRO A 101 0.26 4.34 14.44
C PRO A 101 -0.77 5.29 13.81
N GLU A 102 -0.80 6.55 14.24
CA GLU A 102 -1.82 7.52 13.81
C GLU A 102 -1.93 7.61 12.27
N ALA A 103 -0.81 7.63 11.57
CA ALA A 103 -0.77 7.66 10.10
C ALA A 103 -1.45 6.43 9.45
N TRP A 104 -1.36 5.26 10.09
CA TRP A 104 -1.92 4.02 9.56
C TRP A 104 -3.40 3.87 9.82
N ARG A 105 -3.93 4.53 10.87
CA ARG A 105 -5.36 4.51 11.19
C ARG A 105 -6.22 4.97 10.01
N VAL A 106 -5.67 5.87 9.21
CA VAL A 106 -6.34 6.39 8.02
C VAL A 106 -5.86 5.68 6.75
N ALA A 107 -4.57 5.33 6.67
CA ALA A 107 -4.02 4.66 5.49
C ALA A 107 -4.59 3.26 5.31
N VAL A 108 -4.69 2.45 6.37
CA VAL A 108 -5.18 1.07 6.27
C VAL A 108 -6.70 1.04 6.43
N PRO A 109 -7.47 0.55 5.43
CA PRO A 109 -8.92 0.44 5.53
C PRO A 109 -9.38 -0.41 6.73
N ASP A 110 -10.59 -0.13 7.21
CA ASP A 110 -11.21 -0.92 8.26
C ASP A 110 -11.57 -2.34 7.77
N GLY A 111 -11.71 -3.28 8.71
CA GLY A 111 -11.97 -4.69 8.40
C GLY A 111 -10.77 -5.48 7.86
N VAL A 112 -9.62 -4.84 7.66
CA VAL A 112 -8.36 -5.50 7.31
C VAL A 112 -7.62 -5.93 8.58
N GLY A 113 -7.20 -7.19 8.63
CA GLY A 113 -6.40 -7.76 9.72
C GLY A 113 -5.16 -8.48 9.21
N GLY A 114 -4.34 -9.01 10.12
CA GLY A 114 -3.05 -9.62 9.79
C GLY A 114 -1.90 -8.65 10.02
N GLU A 115 -0.93 -8.63 9.11
CA GLU A 115 0.20 -7.70 9.14
C GLU A 115 0.18 -6.75 7.94
N ALA A 116 0.64 -5.51 8.13
CA ALA A 116 0.77 -4.55 7.06
C ALA A 116 2.20 -4.03 6.94
N MET A 117 2.60 -3.75 5.71
CA MET A 117 3.71 -2.87 5.37
C MET A 117 3.14 -1.69 4.58
N VAL A 118 3.43 -0.48 5.02
CA VAL A 118 2.83 0.77 4.54
C VAL A 118 3.95 1.70 4.10
N SER A 119 3.90 2.18 2.86
CA SER A 119 4.93 3.05 2.30
C SER A 119 4.33 4.23 1.56
N PRO A 120 4.90 5.45 1.68
CA PRO A 120 4.48 6.57 0.84
C PRO A 120 4.89 6.34 -0.62
N ILE A 121 4.04 6.75 -1.56
CA ILE A 121 4.37 6.74 -2.99
C ILE A 121 4.12 8.11 -3.61
N GLY A 122 5.01 8.50 -4.52
CA GLY A 122 4.99 9.81 -5.15
C GLY A 122 5.62 10.89 -4.25
N ASP A 123 5.53 12.13 -4.71
CA ASP A 123 5.97 13.29 -3.94
C ASP A 123 4.76 14.09 -3.43
N LEU A 124 5.02 15.03 -2.51
CA LEU A 124 3.97 15.88 -1.97
C LEU A 124 3.62 17.08 -2.86
N ALA A 125 4.42 17.35 -3.89
CA ALA A 125 4.20 18.42 -4.85
C ALA A 125 3.21 18.00 -5.96
N GLY A 126 3.08 16.70 -6.19
CA GLY A 126 2.19 16.05 -7.14
C GLY A 126 1.23 15.09 -6.44
N LEU A 127 1.09 13.88 -7.00
CA LEU A 127 0.13 12.88 -6.53
C LEU A 127 0.70 12.10 -5.34
N ALA A 128 0.47 12.62 -4.14
CA ALA A 128 0.81 11.94 -2.89
C ALA A 128 -0.11 10.73 -2.66
N GLY A 129 0.50 9.57 -2.41
CA GLY A 129 -0.21 8.33 -2.18
C GLY A 129 0.44 7.47 -1.11
N VAL A 130 -0.19 6.34 -0.86
CA VAL A 130 0.30 5.29 0.04
C VAL A 130 0.10 3.94 -0.64
N VAL A 131 1.14 3.13 -0.66
CA VAL A 131 1.07 1.71 -1.01
C VAL A 131 1.01 0.89 0.27
N ILE A 132 0.12 -0.11 0.28
CA ILE A 132 -0.12 -0.97 1.44
C ILE A 132 -0.03 -2.43 0.99
N PHE A 133 0.94 -3.14 1.55
CA PHE A 133 1.07 -4.58 1.41
C PHE A 133 0.43 -5.22 2.63
N LEU A 134 -0.50 -6.14 2.41
CA LEU A 134 -1.22 -6.85 3.45
C LEU A 134 -0.84 -8.31 3.43
N ALA A 135 -0.52 -8.87 4.59
CA ALA A 135 -0.30 -10.28 4.80
C ALA A 135 -1.43 -10.86 5.66
N ALA A 136 -1.99 -11.99 5.24
CA ALA A 136 -2.99 -12.74 5.97
C ALA A 136 -2.43 -13.25 7.30
N ARG A 137 -3.34 -13.61 8.19
CA ARG A 137 -3.01 -14.07 9.55
C ARG A 137 -2.00 -15.23 9.49
N ALA A 138 -0.96 -15.12 10.33
CA ALA A 138 0.21 -16.02 10.44
C ALA A 138 1.37 -15.81 9.45
N ARG A 139 1.28 -14.87 8.50
CA ARG A 139 2.43 -14.45 7.68
C ARG A 139 2.93 -13.09 8.14
N THR A 140 4.25 -12.94 8.20
CA THR A 140 4.88 -11.71 8.69
C THR A 140 5.85 -11.11 7.69
N PHE A 141 5.92 -9.78 7.66
CA PHE A 141 6.95 -9.10 6.89
C PHE A 141 8.27 -9.12 7.68
N THR A 142 9.39 -9.06 6.97
CA THR A 142 10.72 -8.98 7.57
C THR A 142 11.35 -7.67 7.11
N PRO A 143 12.37 -7.13 7.81
CA PRO A 143 13.02 -5.89 7.39
C PRO A 143 13.50 -5.91 5.93
N ARG A 144 13.87 -7.09 5.42
CA ARG A 144 14.28 -7.29 4.02
C ARG A 144 13.15 -7.07 3.02
N HIS A 145 11.90 -7.27 3.40
CA HIS A 145 10.75 -6.96 2.56
C HIS A 145 10.53 -5.44 2.42
N GLY A 146 10.98 -4.64 3.39
CA GLY A 146 10.97 -3.19 3.33
C GLY A 146 11.85 -2.59 2.24
N GLU A 147 12.83 -3.34 1.72
CA GLU A 147 13.66 -2.89 0.58
C GLU A 147 12.89 -2.79 -0.75
N LEU A 148 11.67 -3.33 -0.82
CA LEU A 148 10.78 -3.26 -1.99
C LEU A 148 9.71 -2.16 -1.90
N ALA A 149 9.63 -1.48 -0.75
CA ALA A 149 8.56 -0.57 -0.40
C ALA A 149 8.98 0.89 -0.57
#